data_AF-A0A1G5ZR87-F1
#
_entry.id   AF-A0A1G5ZR87-F1
#
_cell.length_a   1.000
_cell.length_b   1.000
_cell.length_c   1.000
_cell.angle_alpha   90.00
_cell.angle_beta   90.00
_cell.angle_gamma   90.00
#
_symmetry.space_group_name_H-M   'P 1'
#
loop_
_entity.id
_entity.type
_entity.pdbx_description
1 polymer ?
#
loop_
_entity_poly.entity_id
_entity_poly.type
_entity_poly.pdbx_seq_one_letter_code
_entity_poly.pdbx_strand_id
1 'polypeptide(L)' 'MKTVLQRFLKDENGATVVEYALIVAVLSLTIIGGIGQVFNSITWLFSDNTSRLSNAFAP' A
#
# COMPACT_ATOMS: atom_id res chain seq x y z
N MET A 1 -4.11 32.67 -23.58
CA MET A 1 -3.55 32.13 -22.33
C MET A 1 -4.60 31.90 -21.25
N LYS A 2 -5.38 32.93 -20.86
CA LYS A 2 -6.45 32.79 -19.85
C LYS A 2 -7.45 31.66 -20.13
N THR A 3 -7.90 31.53 -21.38
CA THR A 3 -8.84 30.49 -21.81
C THR A 3 -8.29 29.07 -21.73
N VAL A 4 -6.98 28.89 -21.93
CA VAL A 4 -6.32 27.57 -21.88
C VAL A 4 -6.19 27.11 -20.44
N LEU A 5 -5.74 28.01 -19.55
CA LEU A 5 -5.68 27.78 -18.10
C LEU A 5 -7.06 27.50 -17.50
N GLN A 6 -8.09 28.23 -17.92
CA GLN A 6 -9.47 27.98 -17.48
C GLN A 6 -10.02 26.64 -17.96
N ARG A 7 -9.63 26.17 -19.16
CA ARG A 7 -10.02 24.85 -19.68
C ARG A 7 -9.33 23.72 -18.94
N PHE A 8 -8.05 23.90 -18.58
CA PHE A 8 -7.27 22.95 -17.81
C PHE A 8 -7.77 22.83 -16.36
N LEU A 9 -8.12 23.95 -15.72
CA LEU A 9 -8.70 23.97 -14.38
C LEU A 9 -10.12 23.40 -14.31
N LYS A 10 -10.82 23.36 -15.44
CA LYS A 10 -12.18 22.83 -15.59
C LYS A 10 -12.19 21.43 -16.22
N ASP A 11 -11.01 20.84 -16.39
CA ASP A 11 -10.86 19.50 -16.92
C ASP A 11 -11.18 18.50 -15.79
N GLU A 12 -12.47 18.24 -15.61
CA GLU A 12 -13.01 17.19 -14.75
C GLU A 12 -13.01 15.82 -15.45
N ASN A 13 -12.27 15.68 -16.56
CA ASN A 13 -11.98 14.40 -17.17
C ASN A 13 -10.98 13.65 -16.28
N GLY A 14 -11.38 13.42 -15.03
CA GLY A 14 -10.75 12.47 -14.14
C GLY A 14 -10.60 11.16 -14.89
N ALA A 15 -9.43 10.55 -14.75
CA ALA A 15 -9.08 9.32 -15.46
C ALA A 15 -10.27 8.36 -15.42
N THR A 16 -10.53 7.72 -16.55
CA THR A 16 -11.71 6.89 -16.73
C THR A 16 -11.81 5.87 -15.60
N VAL A 17 -13.03 5.50 -15.18
CA VAL A 17 -13.26 4.53 -14.09
C VAL A 17 -12.41 3.26 -14.24
N VAL A 18 -12.09 2.87 -15.48
CA VAL A 18 -11.22 1.73 -15.83
C VAL A 18 -9.77 1.92 -15.36
N GLU A 19 -9.20 3.12 -15.48
CA GLU A 19 -7.81 3.39 -15.11
C GLU A 19 -7.64 3.36 -13.59
N TYR A 20 -8.56 3.98 -12.85
CA TYR A 20 -8.57 3.89 -11.38
C TYR A 20 -8.86 2.46 -10.90
N ALA A 21 -9.74 1.72 -11.58
CA ALA A 21 -10.00 0.32 -11.27
C ALA A 21 -8.75 -0.55 -11.48
N LEU A 22 -7.97 -0.29 -12.54
CA LEU A 22 -6.71 -0.98 -12.79
C LEU A 22 -5.68 -0.72 -11.67
N ILE A 23 -5.54 0.54 -11.24
CA ILE A 23 -4.66 0.91 -10.14
C ILE A 23 -5.06 0.18 -8.85
N VAL A 24 -6.36 0.18 -8.51
CA VAL A 24 -6.89 -0.50 -7.33
C VAL A 24 -6.67 -2.02 -7.42
N ALA A 25 -6.85 -2.62 -8.60
CA ALA A 25 -6.63 -4.06 -8.80
C ALA A 25 -5.16 -4.45 -8.57
N VAL A 26 -4.21 -3.70 -9.14
CA VAL A 26 -2.77 -3.95 -8.98
C VAL A 26 -2.33 -3.74 -7.53
N LEU A 27 -2.79 -2.67 -6.88
CA LEU A 27 -2.52 -2.42 -5.46
C LEU A 27 -3.07 -3.54 -4.57
N SER A 28 -4.31 -3.96 -4.80
CA SER A 28 -4.94 -5.05 -4.04
C SER A 28 -4.17 -6.36 -4.20
N LEU A 29 -3.76 -6.70 -5.43
CA LEU A 29 -2.98 -7.91 -5.69
C LEU A 29 -1.61 -7.86 -4.99
N THR A 30 -0.96 -6.71 -4.99
CA THR A 30 0.34 -6.50 -4.32
C THR A 30 0.22 -6.67 -2.81
N ILE A 31 -0.83 -6.10 -2.21
CA ILE A 31 -1.11 -6.24 -0.77
C ILE A 31 -1.36 -7.71 -0.42
N ILE A 32 -2.24 -8.40 -1.15
CA ILE A 32 -2.57 -9.81 -0.90
C ILE A 32 -1.33 -10.69 -1.05
N GLY A 33 -0.47 -10.43 -2.04
CA GLY A 33 0.77 -11.18 -2.24
C GLY A 33 1.78 -11.00 -1.10
N GLY A 34 1.83 -9.83 -0.46
CA GLY A 34 2.81 -9.51 0.59
C GLY A 34 2.32 -9.72 2.03
N ILE A 35 1.01 -9.73 2.27
CA ILE A 35 0.45 -9.63 3.63
C ILE A 35 0.80 -10.83 4.53
N GLY A 36 0.95 -12.03 3.95
CA GLY A 36 1.35 -13.22 4.70
C GLY A 36 2.75 -13.10 5.31
N GLN A 37 3.71 -12.53 4.56
CA GLN A 37 5.07 -12.32 5.07
C GLN A 37 5.11 -11.26 6.17
N VAL A 38 4.32 -10.20 6.03
CA VAL A 38 4.16 -9.18 7.07
C VAL A 38 3.59 -9.80 8.33
N PHE A 39 2.53 -10.60 8.21
CA PHE A 39 1.90 -11.28 9.36
C PHE A 39 2.87 -12.24 10.05
N ASN A 40 3.63 -13.03 9.29
CA ASN A 40 4.65 -13.93 9.83
C ASN A 40 5.75 -13.15 10.56
N SER A 41 6.17 -12.01 10.01
CA SER A 41 7.19 -11.14 10.63
C SER A 41 6.70 -10.52 11.94
N ILE A 42 5.45 -10.07 11.98
CA ILE A 42 4.83 -9.54 13.21
C ILE A 42 4.67 -10.65 14.23
N THR A 43 4.21 -11.83 13.81
CA THR A 43 4.05 -12.99 14.70
C THR A 43 5.39 -13.37 15.31
N TRP A 44 6.46 -13.48 14.51
CA TRP A 44 7.79 -13.78 15.04
C TRP A 44 8.35 -12.67 15.94
N LEU A 45 8.08 -11.40 15.64
CA LEU A 45 8.50 -10.27 16.48
C LEU A 45 7.95 -10.38 17.91
N PHE A 46 6.71 -10.85 18.07
CA PHE A 46 6.00 -10.98 19.36
C PHE A 46 5.81 -12.43 19.84
N SER A 47 6.45 -13.40 19.18
CA SER A 47 6.38 -14.82 19.57
C SER A 47 7.19 -15.09 20.85
N ASP A 48 7.36 -16.37 21.15
CA ASP A 48 8.03 -16.91 22.34
C ASP A 48 9.53 -16.53 22.43
N ASN A 49 10.30 -17.18 23.31
CA ASN A 49 11.67 -16.84 23.68
C ASN A 49 12.67 -16.70 22.50
N THR A 50 12.33 -17.19 21.32
CA THR A 50 13.13 -17.05 20.08
C THR A 50 12.77 -15.82 19.25
N SER A 51 11.80 -15.01 19.69
CA SER A 51 11.38 -13.77 19.03
C SER A 51 12.47 -12.71 19.05
N ARG A 52 12.40 -11.75 18.11
CA ARG A 52 13.34 -10.62 18.10
C ARG A 52 13.30 -9.84 19.41
N LEU A 53 12.11 -9.68 19.99
CA LEU A 53 11.94 -8.92 21.20
C LEU A 53 12.61 -9.63 22.38
N SER A 54 12.39 -10.94 22.53
CA SER A 54 13.07 -11.75 23.56
C SER A 54 14.59 -11.70 23.42
N ASN A 55 15.13 -11.88 22.21
CA ASN A 55 16.57 -11.82 21.95
C ASN A 55 17.17 -10.44 22.25
N ALA A 56 16.43 -9.35 22.03
CA ALA A 56 16.92 -8.00 22.31
C ALA A 56 17.08 -7.71 23.81
N PHE A 57 16.37 -8.46 24.67
CA PHE A 57 16.44 -8.34 26.13
C PHE A 57 17.13 -9.54 26.80
N ALA A 58 17.64 -10.50 26.01
CA ALA A 58 18.44 -11.59 26.55
C ALA A 58 19.74 -11.03 27.16
N PRO A 59 20.15 -11.54 28.35
CA PRO A 59 21.35 -11.06 29.05
C PRO A 59 22.65 -11.35 28.29
#